data_AF-A0A2M9P401-F1
#
_entry.id   AF-A0A2M9P401-F1
#
_cell.length_a   1.000
_cell.length_b   1.000
_cell.length_c   1.000
_cell.angle_alpha   90.00
_cell.angle_beta   90.00
_cell.angle_gamma   90.00
#
_symmetry.space_group_name_H-M   'P 1'
#
loop_
_entity.id
_entity.type
_entity.pdbx_description
1 polymer ?
#
loop_
_entity_poly.entity_id
_entity_poly.type
_entity_poly.pdbx_seq_one_letter_code
_entity_poly.pdbx_strand_id
1 'polypeptide(L)' 'GNLPFYNQDDDSENNVLPEYTAFRNKTKQFDAFLFVTPEYNRSVPAVLSNALDIGSRPYGASVWNGIPAACAFTR' A
#
# COMPACT_ATOMS: atom_id res chain seq x y z
N GLY A 1 5.59 -11.93 3.41
CA GLY A 1 5.37 -10.47 3.37
C GLY A 1 6.72 -9.84 3.50
N ASN A 2 7.21 -9.23 2.43
CA ASN A 2 8.57 -8.68 2.35
C ASN A 2 8.48 -7.21 1.94
N LEU A 3 7.53 -6.46 2.50
CA LEU A 3 7.39 -5.04 2.23
C LEU A 3 8.01 -4.28 3.41
N PRO A 4 9.17 -3.62 3.22
CA PRO A 4 9.79 -2.80 4.25
C PRO A 4 8.86 -1.68 4.71
N PHE A 5 9.15 -1.10 5.88
CA PHE A 5 8.46 0.09 6.33
C PHE A 5 8.80 1.27 5.42
N TYR A 6 7.78 2.02 5.02
CA TYR A 6 7.88 3.19 4.18
C TYR A 6 8.86 4.17 4.78
N ASN A 7 9.81 4.58 3.96
CA ASN A 7 10.77 5.63 4.25
C ASN A 7 10.90 6.47 2.97
N GLN A 8 10.88 7.79 3.13
CA GLN A 8 10.93 8.71 2.00
C GLN A 8 12.29 8.69 1.29
N ASP A 9 13.38 8.44 2.03
CA ASP A 9 14.73 8.34 1.45
C ASP A 9 14.85 7.16 0.47
N ASP A 10 14.07 6.11 0.73
CA ASP A 10 13.99 4.85 -0.02
C ASP A 10 12.89 4.87 -1.11
N ASP A 11 12.29 6.04 -1.36
CA ASP A 11 11.24 6.26 -2.36
C ASP A 11 11.45 7.58 -3.13
N SER A 12 12.72 7.92 -3.38
CA SER A 12 13.12 9.10 -4.16
C SER A 12 13.44 8.72 -5.61
N GLU A 13 13.44 9.68 -6.54
CA GLU A 13 13.60 9.45 -7.99
C GLU A 13 14.82 8.58 -8.36
N ASN A 14 15.89 8.67 -7.57
CA ASN A 14 17.14 7.93 -7.79
C ASN A 14 17.37 6.78 -6.80
N ASN A 15 16.49 6.60 -5.81
CA ASN A 15 16.60 5.57 -4.79
C ASN A 15 15.20 5.09 -4.41
N VAL A 16 14.68 4.13 -5.17
CA VAL A 16 13.44 3.42 -4.85
C VAL A 16 13.78 1.97 -4.56
N LEU A 17 13.35 1.48 -3.40
CA LEU A 17 13.52 0.07 -3.05
C LEU A 17 12.84 -0.85 -4.09
N PRO A 18 13.51 -1.91 -4.56
CA PRO A 18 12.92 -2.86 -5.52
C PRO A 18 11.59 -3.46 -5.03
N GLU A 19 11.44 -3.64 -3.73
CA GLU A 19 10.23 -4.14 -3.08
C GLU A 19 9.04 -3.19 -3.27
N TYR A 20 9.25 -1.87 -3.22
CA TYR A 20 8.20 -0.88 -3.45
C TYR A 20 7.74 -0.90 -4.91
N THR A 21 8.70 -0.98 -5.83
CA THR A 21 8.42 -1.06 -7.27
C THR A 21 7.68 -2.36 -7.60
N ALA A 22 8.14 -3.50 -7.08
CA ALA A 22 7.49 -4.79 -7.28
C ALA A 22 6.07 -4.81 -6.71
N PHE A 23 5.87 -4.24 -5.51
CA PHE A 23 4.55 -4.09 -4.91
C PHE A 23 3.64 -3.24 -5.80
N ARG A 24 4.05 -2.03 -6.19
CA ARG A 24 3.26 -1.12 -7.03
C ARG A 24 2.89 -1.76 -8.37
N ASN A 25 3.85 -2.41 -9.02
CA ASN A 25 3.62 -3.06 -10.32
C ASN A 25 2.61 -4.20 -10.22
N LYS A 26 2.69 -5.00 -9.15
CA LYS A 26 1.70 -6.06 -8.89
C LYS A 26 0.33 -5.48 -8.58
N THR A 27 0.27 -4.43 -7.77
CA THR A 27 -0.98 -3.78 -7.35
C THR A 27 -1.73 -3.15 -8.53
N LYS A 28 -1.02 -2.53 -9.49
CA LYS A 28 -1.64 -1.93 -10.71
C LYS A 28 -2.39 -2.93 -11.61
N GLN A 29 -2.21 -4.24 -11.41
CA GLN A 29 -2.82 -5.28 -12.25
C GLN A 29 -4.24 -5.65 -11.81
N PHE A 30 -4.72 -5.13 -10.67
CA PHE A 30 -6.03 -5.49 -10.12
C PHE A 30 -7.08 -4.43 -10.42
N ASP A 31 -8.28 -4.88 -10.80
CA ASP A 31 -9.43 -4.00 -11.10
C ASP A 31 -10.21 -3.55 -9.85
N ALA A 32 -10.01 -4.21 -8.71
CA ALA A 32 -10.66 -3.90 -7.44
C ALA A 32 -9.87 -4.44 -6.24
N PHE A 33 -10.06 -3.83 -5.07
CA PHE A 33 -9.44 -4.26 -3.82
C PHE A 33 -10.47 -4.59 -2.73
N LEU A 34 -10.25 -5.69 -2.01
CA LEU A 34 -10.96 -6.03 -0.78
C LEU A 34 -9.95 -6.12 0.37
N PHE A 35 -10.01 -5.17 1.29
CA PHE A 35 -9.17 -5.15 2.49
C PHE A 35 -9.88 -5.92 3.60
N VAL A 36 -9.29 -7.04 4.02
CA VAL A 36 -9.76 -7.82 5.18
C VAL A 36 -8.74 -7.62 6.30
N THR A 37 -9.16 -7.00 7.39
CA THR A 37 -8.23 -6.57 8.44
C THR A 37 -8.82 -6.69 9.86
N PRO A 38 -8.02 -7.13 10.85
CA PRO A 38 -8.42 -7.05 12.25
C PRO A 38 -8.34 -5.60 12.77
N GLU A 39 -9.08 -5.30 13.83
CA GLU A 39 -8.98 -4.00 14.50
C GLU A 39 -7.83 -4.00 15.51
N TYR A 40 -6.80 -3.18 15.26
CA TYR A 40 -5.66 -3.02 16.17
C TYR A 40 -5.71 -1.62 16.79
N ASN A 41 -5.79 -1.53 18.11
CA ASN A 41 -5.82 -0.26 18.85
C ASN A 41 -6.91 0.71 18.35
N ARG A 42 -8.12 0.22 18.05
CA ARG A 42 -9.24 1.01 17.48
C ARG A 42 -8.94 1.62 16.11
N SER A 43 -8.02 1.02 15.34
CA SER A 43 -7.63 1.48 14.01
C SER A 43 -7.22 0.30 13.11
N VAL A 44 -6.83 0.63 11.88
CA VAL A 44 -6.19 -0.33 10.97
C VAL A 44 -4.79 -0.70 11.45
N PRO A 45 -4.33 -1.95 11.22
CA PRO A 45 -2.98 -2.36 11.57
C PRO A 45 -1.92 -1.50 10.85
N ALA A 46 -0.82 -1.20 11.55
CA ALA A 46 0.28 -0.40 11.01
C ALA A 46 0.86 -0.96 9.69
N VAL A 47 0.88 -2.29 9.55
CA VAL A 47 1.33 -2.97 8.33
C VAL A 47 0.41 -2.70 7.12
N LEU A 48 -0.90 -2.51 7.35
CA LEU A 48 -1.84 -2.16 6.30
C LEU A 48 -1.66 -0.70 5.89
N SER A 49 -1.54 0.20 6.86
CA SER A 49 -1.23 1.62 6.59
C SER A 49 0.05 1.74 5.77
N ASN A 50 1.10 1.01 6.15
CA ASN A 50 2.37 1.01 5.44
C ASN A 50 2.25 0.61 3.96
N ALA A 51 1.46 -0.42 3.67
CA ALA A 51 1.22 -0.85 2.30
C ALA A 51 0.45 0.21 1.49
N LEU A 52 -0.52 0.87 2.13
CA LEU A 52 -1.27 1.98 1.53
C LEU A 52 -0.35 3.17 1.24
N ASP A 53 0.55 3.51 2.17
CA ASP A 53 1.52 4.61 2.02
C ASP A 53 2.45 4.37 0.82
N ILE A 54 3.02 3.16 0.70
CA ILE A 54 3.90 2.80 -0.43
C ILE A 54 3.14 2.85 -1.75
N GLY A 55 1.88 2.38 -1.80
CA GLY A 55 1.05 2.45 -3.00
C GLY A 55 0.51 3.86 -3.33
N SER A 56 0.47 4.76 -2.35
CA SER A 56 0.06 6.16 -2.56
C SER A 56 1.07 6.96 -3.37
N ARG A 57 2.31 6.46 -3.45
CA ARG A 57 3.45 7.11 -4.08
C ARG A 57 3.80 6.49 -5.44
N PRO A 58 4.48 7.25 -6.32
CA PRO A 58 4.84 8.66 -6.17
C PRO A 58 3.62 9.59 -6.32
N TYR A 59 3.76 10.85 -5.89
CA TYR A 59 2.66 11.83 -5.90
C TYR A 59 2.07 11.97 -7.31
N GLY A 60 0.74 11.92 -7.41
CA GLY A 60 0.03 11.96 -8.70
C GLY A 60 -0.04 10.63 -9.46
N ALA A 61 0.68 9.59 -9.03
CA ALA A 61 0.68 8.26 -9.66
C ALA A 61 0.34 7.14 -8.67
N SER A 62 -0.54 7.42 -7.71
CA SER A 62 -1.01 6.43 -6.74
C SER A 62 -1.68 5.24 -7.47
N VAL A 63 -1.31 4.03 -7.04
CA VAL A 63 -1.91 2.78 -7.55
C VAL A 63 -3.34 2.56 -7.08
N TRP A 64 -3.85 3.39 -6.17
CA TRP A 64 -5.19 3.29 -5.59
C TRP A 64 -6.23 4.16 -6.32
N ASN A 65 -5.78 5.09 -7.15
CA ASN A 65 -6.64 6.11 -7.75
C ASN A 65 -7.64 5.51 -8.74
N GLY A 66 -8.93 5.79 -8.53
CA GLY A 66 -10.00 5.39 -9.45
C GLY A 66 -10.37 3.92 -9.42
N ILE A 67 -9.80 3.13 -8.50
CA ILE A 67 -10.06 1.70 -8.38
C ILE A 67 -11.09 1.44 -7.28
N PRO A 68 -12.19 0.69 -7.56
CA PRO A 68 -13.15 0.28 -6.54
C PRO A 68 -12.49 -0.47 -5.39
N ALA A 69 -12.83 -0.10 -4.15
CA ALA A 69 -12.32 -0.75 -2.95
C ALA A 69 -13.41 -0.99 -1.90
N ALA A 70 -13.29 -2.10 -1.17
CA ALA A 70 -14.14 -2.43 -0.02
C ALA A 70 -13.28 -2.84 1.18
N CYS A 71 -13.78 -2.62 2.39
CA CYS A 71 -13.12 -3.00 3.64
C CYS A 71 -14.05 -3.86 4.49
N ALA A 72 -13.52 -4.97 5.01
CA ALA A 72 -14.19 -5.87 5.93
C ALA A 72 -13.35 -6.03 7.21
N PHE A 73 -14.00 -5.89 8.36
CA PHE A 73 -13.39 -6.05 9.67
C PHE A 73 -13.78 -7.38 10.27
N THR A 74 -12.79 -8.16 10.71
CA THR A 74 -13.02 -9.39 11.48
C THR A 74 -12.86 -9.08 12.95
N ARG A 75 -13.87 -9.41 13.77
CA ARG A 75 -13.76 -9.36 15.24
C ARG A 75 -12.94 -10.53 15.76
#